data_AF-A0A9X3S3N2-F1
#
_entry.id   AF-A0A9X3S3N2-F1
#
_cell.length_a   1.000
_cell.length_b   1.000
_cell.length_c   1.000
_cell.angle_alpha   90.00
_cell.angle_beta   90.00
_cell.angle_gamma   90.00
#
_symmetry.space_group_name_H-M   'P 1'
#
loop_
_entity.id
_entity.type
_entity.pdbx_description
1 polymer ?
#
loop_
_entity_poly.entity_id
_entity_poly.type
_entity_poly.pdbx_seq_one_letter_code
_entity_poly.pdbx_strand_id
1 'polypeptide(L)'
;MNRAAVAVFGLRVAYGVALIAAPERMAKSWLGPVGDPAKVALRAVGGREIALHGFALGAAARGAPLLPWLLMSIAGDLGDIAATFAGRDGIPDGAVGKTAAVAGGSAALSAAVLVAERV
;
A
#
# COMPACT_ATOMS: atom_id res chain seq x y z
N MET A 1 10.69 10.49 17.15
CA MET A 1 9.82 9.60 16.35
C MET A 1 8.95 10.46 15.45
N ASN A 2 9.13 10.38 14.14
CA ASN A 2 8.35 11.18 13.20
C ASN A 2 6.91 10.67 13.15
N ARG A 3 5.98 11.49 13.64
CA ARG A 3 4.56 11.14 13.73
C ARG A 3 3.93 10.91 12.35
N ALA A 4 4.40 11.63 11.33
CA ALA A 4 3.91 11.48 9.96
C ALA A 4 4.33 10.13 9.36
N ALA A 5 5.59 9.73 9.53
CA ALA A 5 6.06 8.42 9.08
C ALA A 5 5.34 7.28 9.80
N VAL A 6 5.15 7.39 11.12
CA VAL A 6 4.38 6.42 11.90
C VAL A 6 2.93 6.32 11.42
N ALA A 7 2.30 7.46 11.11
CA ALA A 7 0.94 7.48 10.57
C ALA A 7 0.85 6.79 9.20
N VAL A 8 1.79 7.09 8.28
CA VAL A 8 1.87 6.43 6.97
C VAL A 8 2.03 4.92 7.14
N PHE A 9 3.04 4.47 7.89
CA PHE A 9 3.28 3.05 8.09
C PHE A 9 2.10 2.35 8.79
N GLY A 10 1.47 3.00 9.78
CA GLY A 10 0.29 2.49 10.45
C GLY A 10 -0.90 2.31 9.51
N LEU A 11 -1.17 3.28 8.63
CA LEU A 11 -2.21 3.17 7.61
C LEU A 11 -1.94 2.00 6.64
N ARG A 12 -0.67 1.78 6.26
CA ARG A 12 -0.28 0.66 5.40
C ARG A 12 -0.47 -0.70 6.08
N VAL A 13 -0.13 -0.81 7.36
CA VAL A 13 -0.43 -2.01 8.15
C VAL A 13 -1.94 -2.25 8.20
N ALA A 14 -2.74 -1.21 8.47
CA ALA A 14 -4.20 -1.32 8.51
C ALA A 14 -4.78 -1.75 7.15
N TYR A 15 -4.26 -1.22 6.05
CA TYR A 15 -4.62 -1.64 4.70
C TYR A 15 -4.29 -3.12 4.46
N GLY A 16 -3.10 -3.58 4.86
CA GLY A 16 -2.73 -4.98 4.77
C GLY A 16 -3.64 -5.91 5.59
N VAL A 17 -4.04 -5.49 6.80
CA VAL A 17 -5.04 -6.21 7.61
C VAL A 17 -6.38 -6.28 6.90
N ALA A 18 -6.84 -5.19 6.29
CA ALA A 18 -8.09 -5.15 5.56
C ALA A 18 -8.10 -6.09 4.34
N LEU A 19 -6.97 -6.18 3.62
CA LEU A 19 -6.80 -7.14 2.53
C LEU A 19 -6.87 -8.60 3.01
N ILE A 20 -6.41 -8.88 4.23
CA ILE A 20 -6.47 -10.23 4.80
C ILE A 20 -7.89 -10.58 5.28
N ALA A 21 -8.48 -9.67 6.05
CA ALA A 21 -9.73 -9.89 6.77
C ALA A 21 -10.97 -9.76 5.88
N ALA A 22 -10.92 -8.87 4.87
CA ALA A 22 -12.05 -8.56 4.01
C ALA A 22 -11.64 -8.45 2.52
N PRO A 23 -10.98 -9.46 1.93
CA PRO A 23 -10.43 -9.39 0.57
C PRO A 23 -11.49 -9.07 -0.49
N GLU A 24 -12.69 -9.65 -0.37
CA GLU A 24 -13.79 -9.39 -1.32
C GLU A 24 -14.25 -7.94 -1.29
N ARG A 25 -14.37 -7.35 -0.09
CA ARG A 25 -14.77 -5.94 0.06
C ARG A 25 -13.70 -5.01 -0.51
N MET A 26 -12.43 -5.33 -0.28
CA MET A 26 -11.30 -4.53 -0.79
C MET A 26 -11.13 -4.65 -2.30
N ALA A 27 -11.37 -5.84 -2.84
CA ALA A 27 -11.30 -6.08 -4.28
C ALA A 27 -12.46 -5.45 -5.05
N LYS A 28 -13.64 -5.26 -4.44
CA LYS A 28 -14.87 -4.91 -5.17
C LYS A 28 -14.72 -3.71 -6.12
N SER A 29 -14.10 -2.63 -5.68
CA SER A 29 -13.89 -1.42 -6.52
C SER A 29 -12.64 -1.48 -7.39
N TRP A 30 -11.76 -2.45 -7.15
CA TRP A 30 -10.46 -2.59 -7.81
C TRP A 30 -10.47 -3.70 -8.87
N LEU A 31 -10.83 -4.91 -8.49
CA LEU A 31 -10.82 -6.12 -9.31
C LEU A 31 -12.25 -6.62 -9.64
N GLY A 32 -13.28 -6.05 -9.01
CA GLY A 32 -14.65 -6.55 -9.14
C GLY A 32 -14.90 -7.78 -8.26
N PRO A 33 -15.88 -8.63 -8.62
CA PRO A 33 -16.10 -9.92 -7.95
C PRO A 33 -14.87 -10.83 -8.09
N VAL A 34 -14.39 -11.39 -6.97
CA VAL A 34 -13.17 -12.21 -6.93
C VAL A 34 -13.42 -13.61 -6.40
N GLY A 35 -12.84 -14.62 -7.07
CA GLY A 35 -12.81 -16.00 -6.61
C GLY A 35 -11.66 -16.28 -5.62
N ASP A 36 -11.61 -17.50 -5.09
CA ASP A 36 -10.63 -17.88 -4.05
C ASP A 36 -9.15 -17.70 -4.44
N PRO A 37 -8.70 -17.96 -5.68
CA PRO A 37 -7.31 -17.70 -6.07
C PRO A 37 -6.91 -16.22 -5.90
N ALA A 38 -7.79 -15.29 -6.26
CA ALA A 38 -7.54 -13.87 -6.08
C ALA A 38 -7.54 -13.48 -4.59
N LYS A 39 -8.39 -14.10 -3.77
CA LYS A 39 -8.35 -13.89 -2.30
C LYS A 39 -7.03 -14.34 -1.70
N VAL A 40 -6.46 -15.47 -2.14
CA VAL A 40 -5.12 -15.92 -1.70
C VAL A 40 -4.07 -14.88 -2.06
N ALA A 41 -4.08 -14.38 -3.30
CA ALA A 41 -3.16 -13.32 -3.72
C ALA A 41 -3.32 -12.04 -2.88
N LEU A 42 -4.55 -11.58 -2.64
CA LEU A 42 -4.82 -10.40 -1.82
C LEU A 42 -4.36 -10.57 -0.37
N ARG A 43 -4.55 -11.75 0.23
CA ARG A 43 -4.02 -12.05 1.57
C ARG A 43 -2.50 -12.05 1.60
N ALA A 44 -1.85 -12.57 0.57
CA ALA A 44 -0.39 -12.53 0.45
C ALA A 44 0.13 -11.09 0.31
N VAL A 45 -0.53 -10.26 -0.49
CA VAL A 45 -0.24 -8.81 -0.59
C VAL A 45 -0.43 -8.15 0.78
N GLY A 46 -1.54 -8.42 1.47
CA GLY A 46 -1.79 -7.87 2.80
C GLY A 46 -0.75 -8.30 3.84
N GLY A 47 -0.32 -9.56 3.81
CA GLY A 47 0.75 -10.05 4.67
C GLY A 47 2.08 -9.34 4.42
N ARG A 48 2.43 -9.10 3.14
CA ARG A 48 3.61 -8.33 2.74
C ARG A 48 3.53 -6.88 3.26
N GLU A 49 2.37 -6.24 3.13
CA GLU A 49 2.15 -4.87 3.62
C GLU A 49 2.34 -4.76 5.13
N ILE A 50 1.77 -5.70 5.89
CA ILE A 50 1.93 -5.77 7.34
C ILE A 50 3.38 -5.97 7.72
N ALA A 51 4.08 -6.92 7.09
CA ALA A 51 5.47 -7.21 7.40
C ALA A 51 6.37 -6.00 7.13
N LEU A 52 6.31 -5.44 5.92
CA LEU A 52 7.17 -4.34 5.50
C LEU A 52 6.98 -3.10 6.38
N HIS A 53 5.72 -2.69 6.59
CA HIS A 53 5.41 -1.48 7.35
C HIS A 53 5.45 -1.71 8.86
N GLY A 54 5.26 -2.94 9.34
CA GLY A 54 5.50 -3.32 10.73
C GLY A 54 6.98 -3.21 11.10
N PHE A 55 7.89 -3.68 10.23
CA PHE A 55 9.33 -3.46 10.43
C PHE A 55 9.71 -1.98 10.34
N ALA A 56 9.08 -1.22 9.43
CA ALA A 56 9.27 0.23 9.34
C ALA A 56 8.83 0.97 10.63
N LEU A 57 7.72 0.55 11.26
CA LEU A 57 7.29 1.05 12.56
C LEU A 57 8.32 0.71 13.66
N GLY A 58 8.85 -0.51 13.65
CA GLY A 58 9.93 -0.92 14.55
C GLY A 58 11.20 -0.07 14.37
N ALA A 59 11.56 0.25 13.13
CA ALA A 59 12.66 1.15 12.82
C ALA A 59 12.39 2.57 13.35
N ALA A 60 11.17 3.11 13.15
CA ALA A 60 10.77 4.42 13.63
C ALA A 60 10.79 4.53 15.17
N ALA A 61 10.35 3.48 15.86
CA ALA A 61 10.37 3.41 17.33
C ALA A 61 11.81 3.43 17.89
N ARG A 62 12.78 2.91 17.13
CA ARG A 62 14.21 2.87 17.51
C ARG A 62 15.01 4.08 16.99
N GLY A 63 14.38 5.01 16.27
CA GLY A 63 15.08 6.12 15.63
C GLY A 63 16.03 5.70 14.51
N ALA A 64 15.80 4.53 13.89
CA ALA A 64 16.60 4.05 12.78
C ALA A 64 16.22 4.77 11.47
N PRO A 65 17.09 4.77 10.44
CA PRO A 65 16.82 5.43 9.16
C PRO A 65 15.52 4.94 8.50
N LEU A 66 14.65 5.87 8.11
CA LEU A 66 13.34 5.58 7.51
C LEU A 66 13.32 5.59 5.99
N LEU A 67 14.39 6.14 5.38
CA LEU A 67 14.56 6.24 3.93
C LEU A 67 14.21 4.96 3.16
N PRO A 68 14.81 3.78 3.44
CA PRO A 68 14.54 2.59 2.65
C PRO A 68 13.08 2.14 2.75
N TRP A 69 12.43 2.34 3.90
CA TRP A 69 11.04 1.94 4.12
C TRP A 69 10.05 2.82 3.36
N LEU A 70 10.27 4.14 3.36
CA LEU A 70 9.45 5.08 2.59
C LEU A 70 9.62 4.87 1.08
N LEU A 71 10.85 4.60 0.61
CA LEU A 71 11.10 4.26 -0.80
C LEU A 71 10.37 2.97 -1.21
N MET A 72 10.39 1.94 -0.36
CA MET A 72 9.67 0.69 -0.63
C MET A 72 8.15 0.89 -0.63
N SER A 73 7.61 1.75 0.25
CA SER A 73 6.20 2.12 0.23
C SER A 73 5.82 2.79 -1.09
N ILE A 74 6.60 3.77 -1.55
CA ILE A 74 6.39 4.44 -2.85
C ILE A 74 6.47 3.44 -4.00
N ALA A 75 7.48 2.57 -4.01
CA ALA A 75 7.64 1.56 -5.05
C ALA A 75 6.46 0.57 -5.09
N GLY A 76 5.91 0.19 -3.93
CA GLY A 76 4.71 -0.63 -3.83
C GLY A 76 3.50 0.03 -4.48
N ASP A 77 3.25 1.30 -4.16
CA ASP A 77 2.13 2.06 -4.74
C ASP A 77 2.25 2.24 -6.26
N LEU A 78 3.46 2.53 -6.75
CA LEU A 78 3.71 2.59 -8.20
C LEU A 78 3.53 1.22 -8.87
N GLY A 79 3.91 0.14 -8.18
CA GLY A 79 3.66 -1.23 -8.59
C GLY A 79 2.18 -1.55 -8.73
N ASP A 80 1.35 -1.11 -7.78
CA ASP A 80 -0.11 -1.30 -7.82
C ASP A 80 -0.75 -0.57 -9.01
N ILE A 81 -0.29 0.66 -9.30
CA ILE A 81 -0.73 1.41 -10.49
C ILE A 81 -0.33 0.67 -11.77
N ALA A 82 0.93 0.25 -11.88
CA ALA A 82 1.44 -0.45 -13.05
C ALA A 82 0.70 -1.78 -13.28
N ALA A 83 0.50 -2.58 -12.23
CA ALA A 83 -0.21 -3.85 -12.30
C ALA A 83 -1.69 -3.65 -12.69
N THR A 84 -2.36 -2.66 -12.12
CA THR A 84 -3.76 -2.33 -12.45
C THR A 84 -3.89 -1.86 -13.89
N PHE A 85 -2.96 -1.02 -14.36
CA PHE A 85 -2.96 -0.56 -15.74
C PHE A 85 -2.66 -1.69 -16.72
N ALA A 86 -1.74 -2.59 -16.39
CA ALA A 86 -1.43 -3.76 -17.22
C ALA A 86 -2.61 -4.74 -17.32
N GLY A 87 -3.38 -4.91 -16.24
CA GLY A 87 -4.57 -5.76 -16.18
C GLY A 87 -5.89 -5.07 -16.53
N ARG A 88 -5.85 -3.85 -17.11
CA ARG A 88 -7.03 -2.97 -17.25
C ARG A 88 -8.22 -3.57 -18.01
N ASP A 89 -7.98 -4.50 -18.93
CA ASP A 89 -9.01 -5.05 -19.81
C ASP A 89 -9.91 -6.08 -19.09
N GLY A 90 -9.54 -6.52 -17.88
CA GLY A 90 -10.28 -7.53 -17.10
C GLY A 90 -10.85 -7.03 -15.78
N ILE A 91 -10.84 -5.71 -15.53
CA ILE A 91 -11.24 -5.10 -14.25
C ILE A 91 -12.34 -4.05 -14.45
N PRO A 92 -13.06 -3.64 -13.39
CA PRO A 92 -14.15 -2.68 -13.51
C PRO A 92 -13.74 -1.33 -14.12
N ASP A 93 -14.68 -0.68 -14.81
CA ASP A 93 -14.48 0.65 -15.37
C ASP A 93 -14.04 1.67 -14.30
N GLY A 94 -13.04 2.45 -14.67
CA GLY A 94 -12.44 3.46 -13.78
C GLY A 94 -11.57 2.89 -12.67
N ALA A 95 -11.35 1.57 -12.57
CA ALA A 95 -10.43 0.99 -11.58
C ALA A 95 -9.00 1.55 -11.72
N VAL A 96 -8.50 1.71 -12.94
CA VAL A 96 -7.19 2.35 -13.21
C VAL A 96 -7.14 3.76 -12.61
N GLY A 97 -8.16 4.59 -12.87
CA GLY A 97 -8.20 5.96 -12.35
C GLY A 97 -8.30 6.01 -10.82
N LYS A 98 -9.11 5.13 -10.22
CA LYS A 98 -9.24 5.02 -8.76
C LYS A 98 -7.94 4.55 -8.10
N THR A 99 -7.30 3.53 -8.65
CA THR A 99 -5.99 3.06 -8.17
C THR A 99 -4.94 4.14 -8.33
N ALA A 100 -4.87 4.82 -9.48
CA ALA A 100 -3.95 5.93 -9.68
C ALA A 100 -4.17 7.06 -8.66
N ALA A 101 -5.42 7.40 -8.35
CA ALA A 101 -5.73 8.40 -7.32
C ALA A 101 -5.31 7.95 -5.91
N VAL A 102 -5.66 6.73 -5.51
CA VAL A 102 -5.40 6.22 -4.15
C VAL A 102 -3.92 5.89 -3.96
N ALA A 103 -3.35 5.05 -4.80
CA ALA A 103 -1.94 4.66 -4.72
C ALA A 103 -1.03 5.84 -5.07
N GLY A 104 -1.38 6.68 -6.05
CA GLY A 104 -0.62 7.89 -6.36
C GLY A 104 -0.65 8.90 -5.22
N GLY A 105 -1.80 9.08 -4.56
CA GLY A 105 -1.92 9.90 -3.35
C GLY A 105 -1.08 9.35 -2.18
N SER A 106 -1.10 8.03 -1.98
CA SER A 106 -0.27 7.35 -0.98
C SER A 106 1.24 7.53 -1.28
N ALA A 107 1.66 7.32 -2.53
CA ALA A 107 3.04 7.53 -2.96
C ALA A 107 3.50 8.97 -2.76
N ALA A 108 2.66 9.94 -3.14
CA ALA A 108 2.94 11.36 -2.96
C ALA A 108 3.06 11.74 -1.47
N LEU A 109 2.19 11.19 -0.61
CA LEU A 109 2.26 11.38 0.84
C LEU A 109 3.56 10.79 1.41
N SER A 110 3.91 9.55 1.05
CA SER A 110 5.16 8.91 1.47
C SER A 110 6.39 9.69 1.00
N ALA A 111 6.37 10.25 -0.22
CA ALA A 111 7.43 11.11 -0.73
C ALA A 111 7.52 12.44 0.03
N ALA A 112 6.40 13.06 0.38
CA ALA A 112 6.38 14.28 1.17
C ALA A 112 6.95 14.05 2.59
N VAL A 113 6.58 12.95 3.24
CA VAL A 113 7.16 12.53 4.52
C VAL A 113 8.66 12.28 4.37
N LEU A 114 9.09 11.62 3.29
CA LEU A 114 10.50 11.35 3.04
C LEU A 114 11.33 12.64 2.89
N VAL A 115 10.81 13.63 2.18
CA VAL A 115 11.46 14.94 2.05
C VAL A 115 11.54 15.62 3.41
N ALA A 116 10.46 15.58 4.20
CA ALA A 116 10.42 16.18 5.54
C ALA A 116 11.35 15.50 6.56
N GLU A 117 11.65 14.20 6.42
CA GLU A 117 12.65 13.49 7.25
C GLU A 117 14.09 13.96 7.02
N ARG A 118 14.37 14.60 5.88
CA ARG A 118 15.73 15.01 5.49
C ARG A 118 16.04 16.47 5.82
N VAL A 119 15.07 17.22 6.32
CA VAL A 119 15.18 18.63 6.75
C VAL A 119 15.28 18.69 8.26
#